data_AF-A0A8J8JAB1-F1
#
_entry.id   AF-A0A8J8JAB1-F1
#
_cell.length_a   1.000
_cell.length_b   1.000
_cell.length_c   1.000
_cell.angle_alpha   90.00
_cell.angle_beta   90.00
_cell.angle_gamma   90.00
#
_symmetry.space_group_name_H-M   'P 1'
#
loop_
_entity.id
_entity.type
_entity.pdbx_description
1 polymer ?
#
loop_
_entity_poly.entity_id
_entity_poly.type
_entity_poly.pdbx_seq_one_letter_code
_entity_poly.pdbx_strand_id
1 'polypeptide(L)'
;MRKADWLLLVITALLTVSLTIPSYTYSPPYAGFFKGTIETYDGPPRWVGYVECTADTSSYYSYVVNWTLSYPHDYGVSKPGMFKTTVLVRNWSRFFEEIPSGCYVLGRDSLSYDDKLYRASERLKNLTAGTPDYEKLEPFFDFAGSPETPVNVTWVKVTVFFTGMMEPVKLPFVAIWLGILIVSVAGIIVSHRRSKALLAVFLITLLLSALFLRDYLQMERKISGTAEAFNELLALNSTGGWCTEIGGAQGDFSSREDVNWFLKTVKENNATIGSVRWEDTVLRIHVKVNMNNYKRIIDAFKERGWETSVIDSESLNALLEERHGTREINETLTTLEKYLPYLTPDERKAVEDYMADLKETLHQDRDQKNLCIAVFATSPEAIIPDYGGYSDFLAKFALVAVFVGLALGRRRGNETR
;
A
#
# COMPACT_ATOMS: atom_id res chain seq x y z
N MET A 1 -54.82 -24.73 -13.74
CA MET A 1 -54.03 -24.76 -12.50
C MET A 1 -52.77 -25.64 -12.65
N ARG A 2 -51.92 -25.45 -13.68
CA ARG A 2 -50.74 -26.35 -13.87
C ARG A 2 -49.46 -25.69 -14.39
N LYS A 3 -49.53 -24.67 -15.27
CA LYS A 3 -48.30 -24.07 -15.87
C LYS A 3 -47.71 -22.91 -15.06
N ALA A 4 -48.54 -21.97 -14.61
CA ALA A 4 -48.06 -20.80 -13.83
C ALA A 4 -47.51 -21.22 -12.45
N ASP A 5 -48.17 -22.15 -11.76
CA ASP A 5 -47.69 -22.67 -10.47
C ASP A 5 -46.34 -23.39 -10.62
N TRP A 6 -46.13 -24.08 -11.75
CA TRP A 6 -44.86 -24.74 -12.06
C TRP A 6 -43.73 -23.74 -12.29
N LEU A 7 -44.01 -22.65 -13.02
CA LEU A 7 -43.04 -21.56 -13.22
C LEU A 7 -42.67 -20.88 -11.88
N LEU A 8 -43.64 -20.67 -10.99
CA LEU A 8 -43.37 -20.15 -9.65
C LEU A 8 -42.51 -21.12 -8.82
N LEU A 9 -42.76 -22.43 -8.89
CA LEU A 9 -41.92 -23.44 -8.22
C LEU A 9 -40.48 -23.45 -8.76
N VAL A 10 -40.29 -23.28 -10.08
CA VAL A 10 -38.95 -23.12 -10.66
C VAL A 10 -38.26 -21.89 -10.11
N ILE A 11 -38.96 -20.74 -10.01
CA ILE A 11 -38.40 -19.53 -9.40
C ILE A 11 -38.02 -19.80 -7.94
N THR A 12 -38.87 -20.47 -7.15
CA THR A 12 -38.55 -20.84 -5.77
C THR A 12 -37.30 -21.73 -5.68
N ALA A 13 -37.16 -22.72 -6.57
CA ALA A 13 -35.99 -23.59 -6.61
C ALA A 13 -34.71 -22.80 -6.95
N LEU A 14 -34.76 -21.91 -7.95
CA LEU A 14 -33.62 -21.07 -8.33
C LEU A 14 -33.20 -20.13 -7.20
N LEU A 15 -34.17 -19.48 -6.53
CA LEU A 15 -33.92 -18.58 -5.41
C LEU A 15 -33.34 -19.33 -4.20
N THR A 16 -33.83 -20.53 -3.89
CA THR A 16 -33.28 -21.34 -2.79
C THR A 16 -31.87 -21.84 -3.08
N VAL A 17 -31.58 -22.23 -4.32
CA VAL A 17 -30.19 -22.54 -4.74
C VAL A 17 -29.29 -21.31 -4.57
N SER A 18 -29.77 -20.10 -4.93
CA SER A 18 -28.99 -18.87 -4.73
C SER A 18 -28.51 -18.66 -3.30
N LEU A 19 -29.31 -19.04 -2.31
CA LEU A 19 -29.00 -18.84 -0.89
C LEU A 19 -27.92 -19.81 -0.38
N THR A 20 -27.61 -20.86 -1.13
CA THR A 20 -26.60 -21.87 -0.74
C THR A 20 -25.22 -21.58 -1.33
N ILE A 21 -25.12 -20.61 -2.25
CA ILE A 21 -23.86 -20.28 -2.92
C ILE A 21 -23.08 -19.32 -2.03
N PRO A 22 -21.80 -19.63 -1.71
CA PRO A 22 -20.97 -18.72 -0.94
C PRO A 22 -20.68 -17.43 -1.71
N SER A 23 -20.66 -16.28 -1.04
CA SER A 23 -20.31 -14.99 -1.66
C SER A 23 -18.86 -14.95 -2.17
N TYR A 24 -17.96 -15.69 -1.50
CA TYR A 24 -16.52 -15.65 -1.74
C TYR A 24 -15.90 -17.05 -1.73
N THR A 25 -14.83 -17.23 -2.49
CA THR A 25 -13.93 -18.38 -2.43
C THR A 25 -12.57 -17.98 -1.86
N TYR A 26 -11.93 -18.91 -1.16
CA TYR A 26 -10.62 -18.71 -0.55
C TYR A 26 -9.64 -19.75 -1.07
N SER A 27 -8.44 -19.29 -1.47
CA SER A 27 -7.31 -20.14 -1.81
C SER A 27 -6.22 -19.97 -0.75
N PRO A 28 -5.86 -21.02 0.01
CA PRO A 28 -4.76 -20.92 0.98
C PRO A 28 -3.43 -20.64 0.26
N PRO A 29 -2.52 -19.85 0.86
CA PRO A 29 -1.22 -19.57 0.26
C PRO A 29 -0.38 -20.83 0.10
N TYR A 30 0.49 -20.84 -0.91
CA TYR A 30 1.42 -21.94 -1.18
C TYR A 30 2.40 -22.08 -0.01
N ALA A 31 2.24 -23.13 0.80
CA ALA A 31 3.11 -23.41 1.95
C ALA A 31 4.46 -23.99 1.49
N GLY A 32 5.32 -23.14 0.90
CA GLY A 32 6.69 -23.48 0.56
C GLY A 32 7.65 -23.09 1.69
N PHE A 33 8.04 -24.05 2.53
CA PHE A 33 9.15 -23.85 3.48
C PHE A 33 10.48 -23.81 2.71
N PHE A 34 11.15 -22.67 2.69
CA PHE A 34 12.56 -22.61 2.30
C PHE A 34 13.42 -22.94 3.53
N LYS A 35 14.11 -24.09 3.50
CA LYS A 35 15.23 -24.37 4.41
C LYS A 35 16.38 -23.45 4.02
N GLY A 36 16.54 -22.31 4.70
CA GLY A 36 17.77 -21.53 4.63
C GLY A 36 18.87 -22.22 5.43
N THR A 37 20.01 -22.47 4.81
CA THR A 37 21.27 -22.74 5.52
C THR A 37 21.65 -21.48 6.29
N ILE A 38 21.90 -21.63 7.59
CA ILE A 38 22.33 -20.53 8.47
C ILE A 38 23.81 -20.27 8.17
N GLU A 39 24.11 -19.15 7.53
CA GLU A 39 25.49 -18.67 7.42
C GLU A 39 25.87 -17.95 8.72
N THR A 40 26.75 -18.56 9.49
CA THR A 40 27.40 -17.91 10.62
C THR A 40 28.49 -16.99 10.12
N TYR A 41 28.61 -15.81 10.74
CA TYR A 41 29.64 -14.85 10.39
C TYR A 41 30.97 -15.27 11.03
N ASP A 42 31.93 -15.71 10.22
CA ASP A 42 33.30 -16.04 10.69
C ASP A 42 34.12 -14.83 11.18
N GLY A 43 33.55 -13.62 11.17
CA GLY A 43 34.22 -12.39 11.61
C GLY A 43 33.24 -11.24 11.92
N PRO A 44 33.66 -10.25 12.73
CA PRO A 44 32.78 -9.21 13.27
C PRO A 44 32.15 -8.35 12.16
N PRO A 45 30.84 -8.07 12.22
CA PRO A 45 30.19 -7.15 11.31
C PRO A 45 30.71 -5.72 11.55
N ARG A 46 30.95 -4.97 10.46
CA ARG A 46 31.49 -3.60 10.53
C ARG A 46 30.41 -2.53 10.64
N TRP A 47 29.19 -2.82 10.19
CA TRP A 47 28.14 -1.82 10.06
C TRP A 47 26.79 -2.39 10.52
N VAL A 48 25.94 -1.52 11.05
CA VAL A 48 24.50 -1.72 11.26
C VAL A 48 23.76 -0.84 10.27
N GLY A 49 22.72 -1.38 9.64
CA GLY A 49 21.73 -0.63 8.91
C GLY A 49 20.38 -0.79 9.56
N TYR A 50 19.74 0.31 9.97
CA TYR A 50 18.32 0.30 10.27
C TYR A 50 17.55 0.40 8.96
N VAL A 51 16.83 -0.66 8.61
CA VAL A 51 16.15 -0.81 7.32
C VAL A 51 14.65 -0.75 7.53
N GLU A 52 13.97 0.04 6.73
CA GLU A 52 12.53 0.01 6.58
C GLU A 52 12.18 -0.34 5.14
N CYS A 53 11.44 -1.41 4.97
CA CYS A 53 10.93 -1.86 3.69
C CYS A 53 9.44 -1.60 3.60
N THR A 54 9.02 -0.87 2.58
CA THR A 54 7.64 -0.94 2.14
C THR A 54 7.47 -2.24 1.38
N ALA A 55 6.49 -3.02 1.83
CA ALA A 55 6.30 -4.40 1.44
C ALA A 55 4.87 -4.55 0.99
N ASP A 56 4.70 -4.13 -0.26
CA ASP A 56 3.49 -3.68 -0.92
C ASP A 56 2.73 -4.79 -1.64
N THR A 57 3.07 -6.05 -1.44
CA THR A 57 2.23 -7.19 -1.82
C THR A 57 2.63 -8.34 -0.93
N SER A 58 1.76 -9.34 -0.72
CA SER A 58 2.14 -10.52 0.07
C SER A 58 3.34 -11.29 -0.51
N SER A 59 3.47 -11.32 -1.84
CA SER A 59 4.62 -11.93 -2.53
C SER A 59 5.89 -11.10 -2.37
N TYR A 60 5.79 -9.77 -2.45
CA TYR A 60 6.92 -8.88 -2.25
C TYR A 60 7.35 -8.79 -0.78
N TYR A 61 6.40 -8.80 0.15
CA TYR A 61 6.65 -8.95 1.58
C TYR A 61 7.42 -10.25 1.86
N SER A 62 7.02 -11.35 1.24
CA SER A 62 7.74 -12.62 1.36
C SER A 62 9.16 -12.54 0.77
N TYR A 63 9.33 -11.82 -0.34
CA TYR A 63 10.65 -11.55 -0.93
C TYR A 63 11.53 -10.68 -0.02
N VAL A 64 11.00 -9.58 0.52
CA VAL A 64 11.67 -8.69 1.48
C VAL A 64 12.08 -9.44 2.73
N VAL A 65 11.17 -10.21 3.34
CA VAL A 65 11.49 -11.05 4.49
C VAL A 65 12.58 -12.06 4.13
N ASN A 66 12.46 -12.75 3.00
CA ASN A 66 13.48 -13.71 2.56
C ASN A 66 14.84 -13.06 2.28
N TRP A 67 14.87 -11.85 1.73
CA TRP A 67 16.08 -11.07 1.57
C TRP A 67 16.67 -10.69 2.94
N THR A 68 15.86 -10.22 3.90
CA THR A 68 16.39 -9.94 5.25
C THR A 68 16.96 -11.18 5.92
N LEU A 69 16.42 -12.38 5.65
CA LEU A 69 16.98 -13.66 6.11
C LEU A 69 18.37 -14.00 5.53
N SER A 70 18.82 -13.34 4.45
CA SER A 70 20.19 -13.48 3.94
C SER A 70 21.20 -12.61 4.68
N TYR A 71 20.75 -11.77 5.61
CA TYR A 71 21.56 -10.91 6.44
C TYR A 71 21.34 -11.24 7.92
N PRO A 72 22.35 -11.05 8.79
CA PRO A 72 22.09 -10.95 10.20
C PRO A 72 21.26 -9.70 10.45
N HIS A 73 20.23 -9.76 11.30
CA HIS A 73 19.26 -8.76 11.59
C HIS A 73 18.62 -9.00 12.97
N ASP A 74 18.00 -7.99 13.56
CA ASP A 74 17.18 -8.13 14.76
C ASP A 74 15.82 -8.76 14.44
N TYR A 75 14.90 -8.79 15.40
CA TYR A 75 13.53 -9.21 15.07
C TYR A 75 12.89 -8.15 14.16
N GLY A 76 12.39 -8.59 13.00
CA GLY A 76 11.66 -7.70 12.11
C GLY A 76 10.30 -7.29 12.68
N VAL A 77 10.01 -5.99 12.69
CA VAL A 77 8.71 -5.42 13.03
C VAL A 77 7.87 -5.33 11.76
N SER A 78 6.88 -6.21 11.65
CA SER A 78 5.93 -6.24 10.55
C SER A 78 4.68 -5.42 10.87
N LYS A 79 4.31 -4.55 9.94
CA LYS A 79 3.01 -3.86 9.87
C LYS A 79 2.44 -4.05 8.47
N PRO A 80 1.12 -3.90 8.27
CA PRO A 80 0.55 -3.89 6.91
C PRO A 80 1.33 -2.92 6.01
N GLY A 81 1.78 -3.40 4.85
CA GLY A 81 2.58 -2.63 3.88
C GLY A 81 4.02 -2.30 4.31
N MET A 82 4.51 -2.75 5.46
CA MET A 82 5.80 -2.30 6.00
C MET A 82 6.53 -3.36 6.84
N PHE A 83 7.84 -3.46 6.66
CA PHE A 83 8.73 -4.32 7.43
C PHE A 83 9.96 -3.53 7.87
N LYS A 84 10.17 -3.38 9.18
CA LYS A 84 11.36 -2.71 9.73
C LYS A 84 12.27 -3.73 10.38
N THR A 85 13.57 -3.60 10.17
CA THR A 85 14.55 -4.43 10.85
C THR A 85 15.93 -3.76 10.83
N THR A 86 16.73 -4.01 11.85
CA THR A 86 18.13 -3.63 11.90
C THR A 86 18.94 -4.78 11.34
N VAL A 87 19.74 -4.57 10.29
CA VAL A 87 20.58 -5.59 9.67
C VAL A 87 22.07 -5.29 9.88
N LEU A 88 22.90 -6.31 9.98
CA LEU A 88 24.35 -6.20 10.05
C LEU A 88 24.93 -6.23 8.63
N VAL A 89 25.63 -5.16 8.27
CA VAL A 89 26.15 -4.94 6.93
C VAL A 89 27.68 -5.09 6.94
N ARG A 90 28.22 -5.90 6.01
CA ARG A 90 29.67 -6.06 5.82
C ARG A 90 30.25 -5.07 4.83
N ASN A 91 29.52 -4.78 3.75
CA ASN A 91 29.93 -3.90 2.66
C ASN A 91 28.69 -3.15 2.17
N TRP A 92 28.69 -1.82 2.35
CA TRP A 92 27.58 -0.97 1.96
C TRP A 92 27.32 -0.95 0.45
N SER A 93 28.36 -0.92 -0.38
CA SER A 93 28.19 -0.92 -1.84
C SER A 93 27.42 -2.15 -2.31
N ARG A 94 27.83 -3.33 -1.84
CA ARG A 94 27.17 -4.59 -2.18
C ARG A 94 25.77 -4.68 -1.57
N PHE A 95 25.59 -4.17 -0.35
CA PHE A 95 24.30 -4.12 0.31
C PHE A 95 23.29 -3.25 -0.46
N PHE A 96 23.71 -2.11 -1.00
CA PHE A 96 22.85 -1.26 -1.84
C PHE A 96 22.55 -1.85 -3.22
N GLU A 97 23.42 -2.71 -3.75
CA GLU A 97 23.13 -3.45 -4.98
C GLU A 97 22.08 -4.55 -4.74
N GLU A 98 22.07 -5.15 -3.54
CA GLU A 98 21.20 -6.27 -3.20
C GLU A 98 19.87 -5.84 -2.55
N ILE A 99 19.73 -4.58 -2.12
CA ILE A 99 18.54 -4.09 -1.38
C ILE A 99 17.27 -4.14 -2.26
N PRO A 100 16.17 -4.75 -1.79
CA PRO A 100 14.90 -4.79 -2.49
C PRO A 100 14.35 -3.39 -2.78
N SER A 101 13.69 -3.22 -3.93
CA SER A 101 13.00 -1.99 -4.32
C SER A 101 11.90 -1.57 -3.33
N GLY A 102 12.11 -0.50 -2.55
CA GLY A 102 11.16 -0.10 -1.49
C GLY A 102 11.69 -0.37 -0.08
N CYS A 103 12.87 -0.97 0.04
CA CYS A 103 13.67 -0.96 1.26
C CYS A 103 14.58 0.28 1.30
N TYR A 104 14.59 0.93 2.46
CA TYR A 104 15.32 2.15 2.76
C TYR A 104 16.17 1.94 3.98
N VAL A 105 17.39 2.47 3.95
CA VAL A 105 18.23 2.53 5.13
C VAL A 105 17.93 3.84 5.85
N LEU A 106 17.18 3.75 6.94
CA LEU A 106 16.76 4.87 7.78
C LEU A 106 17.88 5.35 8.71
N GLY A 107 18.88 4.51 8.96
CA GLY A 107 20.05 4.84 9.75
C GLY A 107 21.21 3.90 9.44
N ARG A 108 22.44 4.43 9.43
CA ARG A 108 23.67 3.66 9.23
C ARG A 108 24.58 3.93 10.39
N ASP A 109 24.95 2.88 11.11
CA ASP A 109 25.89 2.99 12.21
C ASP A 109 27.12 2.13 11.93
N SER A 110 28.30 2.66 12.24
CA SER A 110 29.50 1.83 12.34
C SER A 110 29.40 0.98 13.60
N LEU A 111 29.42 -0.34 13.44
CA LEU A 111 29.67 -1.26 14.56
C LEU A 111 31.16 -1.41 14.84
N SER A 112 32.01 -0.95 13.92
CA SER A 112 33.45 -0.96 14.12
C SER A 112 33.83 0.10 15.13
N TYR A 113 34.28 -0.37 16.29
CA TYR A 113 35.42 0.24 16.94
C TYR A 113 36.54 0.36 15.91
N ASP A 114 36.71 1.54 15.33
CA ASP A 114 37.90 1.88 14.55
C ASP A 114 38.92 2.46 15.52
N ASP A 115 39.91 1.64 15.88
CA ASP A 115 40.97 2.03 16.82
C ASP A 115 41.67 3.34 16.42
N LYS A 116 41.78 3.64 15.11
CA LYS A 116 42.38 4.88 14.63
C LYS A 116 41.44 6.06 14.83
N LEU A 117 40.15 5.87 14.56
CA LEU A 117 39.12 6.90 14.78
C LEU A 117 38.91 7.16 16.28
N TYR A 118 38.94 6.11 17.11
CA TYR A 118 38.89 6.19 18.56
C TYR A 118 40.11 6.93 19.13
N ARG A 119 41.33 6.59 18.69
CA ARG A 119 42.54 7.31 19.09
C ARG A 119 42.52 8.76 18.64
N ALA A 120 42.02 9.03 17.43
CA ALA A 120 41.79 10.40 16.97
C ALA A 120 40.78 11.12 17.87
N SER A 121 39.68 10.47 18.25
CA SER A 121 38.67 11.00 19.17
C SER A 121 39.25 11.34 20.55
N GLU A 122 39.98 10.42 21.17
CA GLU A 122 40.62 10.65 22.48
C GLU A 122 41.67 11.77 22.41
N ARG A 123 42.44 11.84 21.33
CA ARG A 123 43.40 12.93 21.10
C ARG A 123 42.68 14.27 20.93
N LEU A 124 41.63 14.32 20.13
CA LEU A 124 40.85 15.54 19.89
C LEU A 124 40.07 15.99 21.12
N LYS A 125 39.48 15.07 21.89
CA LYS A 125 38.87 15.35 23.21
C LYS A 125 39.87 16.04 24.12
N ASN A 126 41.08 15.50 24.24
CA ASN A 126 42.13 16.10 25.07
C ASN A 126 42.59 17.46 24.55
N LEU A 127 42.71 17.64 23.23
CA LEU A 127 43.13 18.91 22.61
C LEU A 127 42.07 20.01 22.70
N THR A 128 40.79 19.65 22.75
CA THR A 128 39.66 20.58 22.71
C THR A 128 39.00 20.78 24.08
N ALA A 129 39.36 19.97 25.08
CA ALA A 129 38.85 20.05 26.44
C ALA A 129 38.89 21.48 26.98
N GLY A 130 37.75 21.97 27.47
CA GLY A 130 37.60 23.32 28.01
C GLY A 130 37.55 24.45 26.97
N THR A 131 37.42 24.12 25.67
CA THR A 131 37.23 25.09 24.59
C THR A 131 35.82 25.00 23.98
N PRO A 132 35.30 26.06 23.34
CA PRO A 132 34.02 26.01 22.63
C PRO A 132 33.97 25.03 21.46
N ASP A 133 35.13 24.55 21.00
CA ASP A 133 35.22 23.56 19.93
C ASP A 133 34.96 22.13 20.45
N TYR A 134 35.01 21.91 21.77
CA TYR A 134 34.65 20.62 22.37
C TYR A 134 33.17 20.29 22.12
N GLU A 135 32.27 21.24 22.43
CA GLU A 135 30.82 21.07 22.26
C GLU A 135 30.46 20.80 20.80
N LYS A 136 31.15 21.44 19.85
CA LYS A 136 30.93 21.21 18.41
C LYS A 136 31.44 19.86 17.91
N LEU A 137 32.31 19.18 18.67
CA LEU A 137 32.85 17.86 18.34
C LEU A 137 32.21 16.74 19.15
N GLU A 138 31.30 17.05 20.07
CA GLU A 138 30.57 16.07 20.87
C GLU A 138 29.90 14.98 20.02
N PRO A 139 29.24 15.29 18.88
CA PRO A 139 28.69 14.24 18.00
C PRO A 139 29.74 13.27 17.46
N PHE A 140 30.94 13.78 17.13
CA PHE A 140 32.06 12.95 16.68
C PHE A 140 32.64 12.09 17.81
N PHE A 141 32.68 12.64 19.04
CA PHE A 141 33.18 11.94 20.21
C PHE A 141 32.30 10.76 20.61
N ASP A 142 30.99 10.94 20.56
CA ASP A 142 30.02 9.88 20.85
C ASP A 142 30.06 8.77 19.79
N PHE A 143 30.16 9.16 18.52
CA PHE A 143 30.29 8.21 17.42
C PHE A 143 31.56 7.35 17.52
N ALA A 144 32.72 8.00 17.69
CA ALA A 144 34.01 7.31 17.72
C ALA A 144 34.29 6.57 19.04
N GLY A 145 33.49 6.81 20.10
CA GLY A 145 33.66 6.24 21.44
C GLY A 145 33.00 4.87 21.68
N SER A 146 32.40 4.25 20.66
CA SER A 146 31.67 2.98 20.82
C SER A 146 32.58 1.80 21.27
N PRO A 147 32.11 0.90 22.16
CA PRO A 147 32.94 -0.11 22.81
C PRO A 147 33.48 -1.21 21.88
N GLU A 148 34.66 -1.74 22.22
CA GLU A 148 35.47 -2.73 21.45
C GLU A 148 34.83 -4.14 21.35
N THR A 149 33.89 -4.50 22.23
CA THR A 149 33.31 -5.86 22.30
C THR A 149 31.87 -5.93 21.75
N PRO A 150 31.57 -6.85 20.81
CA PRO A 150 30.21 -7.09 20.35
C PRO A 150 29.35 -7.76 21.44
N VAL A 151 28.08 -7.35 21.52
CA VAL A 151 27.07 -8.00 22.36
C VAL A 151 26.69 -9.34 21.72
N ASN A 152 26.72 -10.44 22.48
CA ASN A 152 26.26 -11.76 22.01
C ASN A 152 24.76 -11.70 21.69
N VAL A 153 24.40 -11.56 20.41
CA VAL A 153 22.99 -11.56 19.98
C VAL A 153 22.55 -13.00 19.71
N THR A 154 21.59 -13.49 20.49
CA THR A 154 20.92 -14.77 20.25
C THR A 154 19.72 -14.53 19.33
N TRP A 155 19.59 -15.36 18.30
CA TRP A 155 18.55 -15.22 17.29
C TRP A 155 17.31 -16.05 17.56
N VAL A 156 16.14 -15.43 17.45
CA VAL A 156 14.83 -16.08 17.56
C VAL A 156 14.10 -15.95 16.23
N LYS A 157 13.66 -17.08 15.68
CA LYS A 157 12.83 -17.13 14.47
C LYS A 157 11.35 -16.94 14.82
N VAL A 158 10.72 -15.92 14.26
CA VAL A 158 9.26 -15.72 14.34
C VAL A 158 8.63 -15.99 12.97
N THR A 159 7.50 -16.70 12.94
CA THR A 159 6.75 -17.02 11.71
C THR A 159 5.42 -16.29 11.74
N VAL A 160 5.12 -15.50 10.70
CA VAL A 160 3.85 -14.79 10.53
C VAL A 160 3.02 -15.50 9.47
N PHE A 161 1.78 -15.84 9.79
CA PHE A 161 0.81 -16.40 8.85
C PHE A 161 -0.07 -15.27 8.31
N PHE A 162 -0.21 -15.16 6.99
CA PHE A 162 -1.11 -14.20 6.34
C PHE A 162 -2.29 -14.91 5.67
N THR A 163 -3.47 -14.31 5.69
CA THR A 163 -4.67 -14.81 4.99
C THR A 163 -4.66 -14.32 3.55
N GLY A 164 -4.64 -15.24 2.56
CA GLY A 164 -4.77 -14.89 1.13
C GLY A 164 -6.04 -14.09 0.80
N MET A 165 -6.04 -13.42 -0.35
CA MET A 165 -7.16 -12.57 -0.81
C MET A 165 -8.41 -13.40 -1.14
N MET A 166 -9.60 -12.84 -0.82
CA MET A 166 -10.89 -13.45 -1.13
C MET A 166 -11.30 -13.16 -2.57
N GLU A 167 -11.77 -14.17 -3.32
CA GLU A 167 -12.28 -14.00 -4.68
C GLU A 167 -13.82 -14.00 -4.71
N PRO A 168 -14.48 -13.02 -5.36
CA PRO A 168 -15.94 -12.98 -5.43
C PRO A 168 -16.50 -14.05 -6.38
N VAL A 169 -17.46 -14.83 -5.87
CA VAL A 169 -18.20 -15.80 -6.69
C VAL A 169 -19.28 -15.05 -7.47
N LYS A 170 -19.15 -14.98 -8.81
CA LYS A 170 -20.08 -14.17 -9.65
C LYS A 170 -20.97 -14.95 -10.60
N LEU A 171 -20.42 -15.91 -11.35
CA LEU A 171 -21.13 -16.63 -12.43
C LEU A 171 -22.43 -17.33 -11.97
N PRO A 172 -22.46 -18.02 -10.82
CA PRO A 172 -23.67 -18.69 -10.37
C PRO A 172 -24.84 -17.73 -10.12
N PHE A 173 -24.58 -16.56 -9.53
CA PHE A 173 -25.63 -15.57 -9.25
C PHE A 173 -26.19 -14.97 -10.54
N VAL A 174 -25.33 -14.64 -11.51
CA VAL A 174 -25.77 -14.14 -12.83
C VAL A 174 -26.67 -15.15 -13.55
N ALA A 175 -26.27 -16.43 -13.56
CA ALA A 175 -27.03 -17.49 -14.19
C ALA A 175 -28.42 -17.67 -13.55
N ILE A 176 -28.50 -17.62 -12.22
CA ILE A 176 -29.77 -17.72 -11.48
C ILE A 176 -30.69 -16.56 -11.82
N TRP A 177 -30.21 -15.32 -11.75
CA TRP A 177 -31.04 -14.15 -12.00
C TRP A 177 -31.47 -14.02 -13.46
N LEU A 178 -30.64 -14.45 -14.42
CA LEU A 178 -31.06 -14.63 -15.82
C LEU A 178 -32.15 -15.69 -15.96
N GLY A 179 -32.02 -16.82 -15.25
CA GLY A 179 -33.04 -17.86 -15.21
C GLY A 179 -34.37 -17.34 -14.68
N ILE A 180 -34.36 -16.61 -13.56
CA ILE A 180 -35.58 -15.99 -13.00
C ILE A 180 -36.19 -14.98 -13.97
N LEU A 181 -35.37 -14.20 -14.67
CA LEU A 181 -35.85 -13.25 -15.68
C LEU A 181 -36.60 -13.97 -16.81
N ILE A 182 -36.00 -15.01 -17.39
CA ILE A 182 -36.60 -15.80 -18.48
C ILE A 182 -37.91 -16.46 -18.02
N VAL A 183 -37.91 -17.09 -16.84
CA VAL A 183 -39.09 -17.75 -16.27
C VAL A 183 -40.19 -16.73 -15.95
N SER A 184 -39.83 -15.53 -15.51
CA SER A 184 -40.78 -14.44 -15.25
C SER A 184 -41.45 -13.94 -16.54
N VAL A 185 -40.70 -13.79 -17.65
CA VAL A 185 -41.27 -13.45 -18.96
C VAL A 185 -42.27 -14.52 -19.42
N ALA A 186 -41.90 -15.80 -19.32
CA ALA A 186 -42.81 -16.90 -19.63
C ALA A 186 -44.07 -16.88 -18.74
N GLY A 187 -43.91 -16.56 -17.44
CA GLY A 187 -44.98 -16.41 -16.47
C GLY A 187 -45.94 -15.27 -16.80
N ILE A 188 -45.43 -14.12 -17.25
CA ILE A 188 -46.22 -12.99 -17.73
C ILE A 188 -47.08 -13.41 -18.92
N ILE A 189 -46.50 -14.05 -19.94
CA ILE A 189 -47.23 -14.50 -21.14
C ILE A 189 -48.37 -15.45 -20.76
N VAL A 190 -48.11 -16.40 -19.87
CA VAL A 190 -49.11 -17.39 -19.41
C VAL A 190 -50.21 -16.75 -18.56
N SER A 191 -49.88 -15.70 -17.80
CA SER A 191 -50.78 -15.11 -16.79
C SER A 191 -51.54 -13.88 -17.28
N HIS A 192 -51.09 -13.23 -18.35
CA HIS A 192 -51.59 -11.92 -18.82
C HIS A 192 -53.11 -11.91 -19.05
N ARG A 193 -53.69 -12.99 -19.57
CA ARG A 193 -55.14 -13.13 -19.82
C ARG A 193 -55.89 -13.92 -18.76
N ARG A 194 -55.22 -14.42 -17.72
CA ARG A 194 -55.80 -15.41 -16.78
C ARG A 194 -55.88 -14.93 -15.33
N SER A 195 -54.86 -14.25 -14.83
CA SER A 195 -54.83 -13.82 -13.43
C SER A 195 -54.00 -12.55 -13.27
N LYS A 196 -54.67 -11.46 -12.87
CA LYS A 196 -54.01 -10.18 -12.54
C LYS A 196 -53.05 -10.31 -11.36
N ALA A 197 -53.38 -11.16 -10.38
CA ALA A 197 -52.53 -11.40 -9.22
C ALA A 197 -51.24 -12.14 -9.57
N LEU A 198 -51.33 -13.23 -10.36
CA LEU A 198 -50.14 -13.95 -10.82
C LEU A 198 -49.29 -13.11 -11.77
N LEU A 199 -49.95 -12.32 -12.64
CA LEU A 199 -49.28 -11.36 -13.50
C LEU A 199 -48.46 -10.36 -12.69
N ALA A 200 -49.02 -9.80 -11.60
CA ALA A 200 -48.31 -8.87 -10.73
C ALA A 200 -47.08 -9.52 -10.09
N VAL A 201 -47.19 -10.77 -9.62
CA VAL A 201 -46.05 -11.51 -9.04
C VAL A 201 -44.93 -11.68 -10.07
N PHE A 202 -45.24 -12.13 -11.28
CA PHE A 202 -44.22 -12.28 -12.33
C PHE A 202 -43.61 -10.96 -12.79
N LEU A 203 -44.37 -9.85 -12.76
CA LEU A 203 -43.83 -8.51 -13.04
C LEU A 203 -42.88 -8.05 -11.94
N ILE A 204 -43.21 -8.29 -10.67
CA ILE A 204 -42.34 -7.96 -9.53
C ILE A 204 -41.04 -8.78 -9.62
N THR A 205 -41.11 -10.09 -9.87
CA THR A 205 -39.90 -10.92 -9.99
C THR A 205 -39.06 -10.52 -11.20
N LEU A 206 -39.68 -10.17 -12.33
CA LEU A 206 -38.99 -9.63 -13.50
C LEU A 206 -38.22 -8.34 -13.16
N LEU A 207 -38.86 -7.41 -12.44
CA LEU A 207 -38.25 -6.15 -12.02
C LEU A 207 -37.05 -6.39 -11.09
N LEU A 208 -37.17 -7.27 -10.10
CA LEU A 208 -36.07 -7.61 -9.20
C LEU A 208 -34.89 -8.25 -9.95
N SER A 209 -35.17 -9.15 -10.90
CA SER A 209 -34.12 -9.72 -11.77
C SER A 209 -33.44 -8.67 -12.64
N ALA A 210 -34.20 -7.73 -13.19
CA ALA A 210 -33.65 -6.65 -14.00
C ALA A 210 -32.79 -5.70 -13.18
N LEU A 211 -33.16 -5.41 -11.93
CA LEU A 211 -32.36 -4.62 -10.99
C LEU A 211 -31.03 -5.32 -10.67
N PHE A 212 -31.06 -6.61 -10.33
CA PHE A 212 -29.83 -7.37 -10.09
C PHE A 212 -28.87 -7.30 -11.28
N LEU A 213 -29.37 -7.59 -12.49
CA LEU A 213 -28.55 -7.61 -13.70
C LEU A 213 -28.04 -6.23 -14.09
N ARG A 214 -28.83 -5.16 -13.87
CA ARG A 214 -28.40 -3.79 -14.10
C ARG A 214 -27.22 -3.43 -13.19
N ASP A 215 -27.35 -3.68 -11.90
CA ASP A 215 -26.32 -3.30 -10.94
C ASP A 215 -25.06 -4.16 -11.10
N TYR A 216 -25.22 -5.45 -11.44
CA TYR A 216 -24.10 -6.30 -11.88
C TYR A 216 -23.36 -5.68 -13.07
N LEU A 217 -24.06 -5.29 -14.13
CA LEU A 217 -23.43 -4.67 -15.31
C LEU A 217 -22.78 -3.33 -14.97
N GLN A 218 -23.37 -2.54 -14.08
CA GLN A 218 -22.77 -1.28 -13.63
C GLN A 218 -21.48 -1.52 -12.83
N MET A 219 -21.48 -2.52 -11.95
CA MET A 219 -20.30 -2.91 -11.17
C MET A 219 -19.18 -3.43 -12.07
N GLU A 220 -19.47 -4.35 -12.99
CA GLU A 220 -18.45 -4.88 -13.92
C GLU A 220 -17.91 -3.77 -14.84
N ARG A 221 -18.75 -2.82 -15.29
CA ARG A 221 -18.28 -1.64 -16.03
C ARG A 221 -17.35 -0.77 -15.19
N LYS A 222 -17.69 -0.54 -13.91
CA LYS A 222 -16.84 0.22 -12.98
C LYS A 222 -15.49 -0.48 -12.78
N ILE A 223 -15.49 -1.79 -12.54
CA ILE A 223 -14.26 -2.59 -12.38
C ILE A 223 -13.42 -2.52 -13.66
N SER A 224 -14.04 -2.70 -14.83
CA SER A 224 -13.34 -2.61 -16.13
C SER A 224 -12.75 -1.21 -16.37
N GLY A 225 -13.53 -0.15 -16.13
CA GLY A 225 -13.05 1.23 -16.29
C GLY A 225 -11.93 1.57 -15.31
N THR A 226 -12.04 1.08 -14.06
CA THR A 226 -10.97 1.20 -13.05
C THR A 226 -9.72 0.44 -13.49
N ALA A 227 -9.86 -0.76 -14.05
CA ALA A 227 -8.72 -1.54 -14.53
C ALA A 227 -8.02 -0.88 -15.73
N GLU A 228 -8.77 -0.31 -16.67
CA GLU A 228 -8.22 0.48 -17.77
C GLU A 228 -7.47 1.71 -17.26
N ALA A 229 -8.10 2.49 -16.37
CA ALA A 229 -7.48 3.66 -15.75
C ALA A 229 -6.22 3.28 -14.96
N PHE A 230 -6.27 2.21 -14.17
CA PHE A 230 -5.15 1.70 -13.39
C PHE A 230 -3.97 1.29 -14.28
N ASN A 231 -4.22 0.61 -15.40
CA ASN A 231 -3.19 0.26 -16.37
C ASN A 231 -2.57 1.50 -17.05
N GLU A 232 -3.38 2.53 -17.36
CA GLU A 232 -2.85 3.80 -17.87
C GLU A 232 -1.98 4.53 -16.84
N LEU A 233 -2.39 4.53 -15.57
CA LEU A 233 -1.61 5.12 -14.47
C LEU A 233 -0.29 4.37 -14.23
N LEU A 234 -0.30 3.04 -14.30
CA LEU A 234 0.90 2.20 -14.23
C LEU A 234 1.91 2.51 -15.33
N ALA A 235 1.43 2.88 -16.51
CA ALA A 235 2.25 3.18 -17.68
C ALA A 235 2.78 4.63 -17.72
N LEU A 236 2.51 5.44 -16.68
CA LEU A 236 2.99 6.83 -16.67
C LEU A 236 4.51 6.90 -16.58
N ASN A 237 5.10 7.78 -17.38
CA ASN A 237 6.52 8.07 -17.32
C ASN A 237 6.87 8.80 -16.02
N SER A 238 7.74 8.18 -15.22
CA SER A 238 8.28 8.78 -14.00
C SER A 238 9.56 9.57 -14.31
N THR A 239 9.66 10.78 -13.75
CA THR A 239 10.90 11.57 -13.80
C THR A 239 11.99 11.04 -12.86
N GLY A 240 11.65 10.14 -11.93
CA GLY A 240 12.56 9.56 -10.95
C GLY A 240 13.00 10.56 -9.88
N GLY A 241 13.74 10.11 -8.87
CA GLY A 241 14.28 10.96 -7.80
C GLY A 241 13.39 11.08 -6.56
N TRP A 242 14.05 11.29 -5.42
CA TRP A 242 13.44 11.34 -4.08
C TRP A 242 12.61 12.63 -3.88
N CYS A 243 11.56 12.54 -3.06
CA CYS A 243 10.77 13.69 -2.64
C CYS A 243 10.16 13.47 -1.25
N THR A 244 9.98 14.55 -0.50
CA THR A 244 9.26 14.57 0.77
C THR A 244 7.76 14.67 0.52
N GLU A 245 6.99 13.73 1.03
CA GLU A 245 5.53 13.77 0.98
C GLU A 245 4.99 14.84 1.93
N ILE A 246 4.29 15.84 1.38
CA ILE A 246 3.69 16.94 2.15
C ILE A 246 2.17 16.85 2.22
N GLY A 247 1.59 15.84 1.58
CA GLY A 247 0.17 15.57 1.55
C GLY A 247 -0.18 14.35 0.72
N GLY A 248 -1.41 13.90 0.87
CA GLY A 248 -1.99 12.76 0.18
C GLY A 248 -3.37 13.09 -0.42
N ALA A 249 -3.73 12.38 -1.48
CA ALA A 249 -5.07 12.43 -2.08
C ALA A 249 -5.53 11.03 -2.48
N GLN A 250 -6.75 10.65 -2.11
CA GLN A 250 -7.40 9.43 -2.60
C GLN A 250 -8.12 9.74 -3.91
N GLY A 251 -7.56 9.27 -5.02
CA GLY A 251 -8.11 9.48 -6.35
C GLY A 251 -9.20 8.46 -6.69
N ASP A 252 -10.35 8.96 -7.16
CA ASP A 252 -11.38 8.13 -7.80
C ASP A 252 -11.08 8.01 -9.30
N PHE A 253 -10.33 6.98 -9.66
CA PHE A 253 -9.96 6.65 -11.03
C PHE A 253 -10.87 5.56 -11.59
N SER A 254 -12.10 5.94 -11.92
CA SER A 254 -13.11 5.00 -12.45
C SER A 254 -13.11 4.92 -13.99
N SER A 255 -12.38 5.80 -14.67
CA SER A 255 -12.36 5.90 -16.13
C SER A 255 -11.10 6.56 -16.69
N ARG A 256 -10.90 6.45 -18.00
CA ARG A 256 -9.86 7.18 -18.74
C ARG A 256 -10.00 8.70 -18.66
N GLU A 257 -11.23 9.21 -18.53
CA GLU A 257 -11.47 10.64 -18.38
C GLU A 257 -10.87 11.18 -17.07
N ASP A 258 -10.90 10.36 -16.01
CA ASP A 258 -10.32 10.71 -14.70
C ASP A 258 -8.78 10.79 -14.78
N VAL A 259 -8.15 9.85 -15.49
CA VAL A 259 -6.71 9.87 -15.75
C VAL A 259 -6.32 11.12 -16.55
N ASN A 260 -7.04 11.42 -17.63
CA ASN A 260 -6.79 12.59 -18.46
C ASN A 260 -6.94 13.89 -17.67
N TRP A 261 -7.98 13.99 -16.84
CA TRP A 261 -8.17 15.13 -15.95
C TRP A 261 -7.02 15.27 -14.97
N PHE A 262 -6.61 14.18 -14.30
CA PHE A 262 -5.50 14.18 -13.36
C PHE A 262 -4.19 14.67 -14.00
N LEU A 263 -3.82 14.11 -15.16
CA LEU A 263 -2.60 14.50 -15.88
C LEU A 263 -2.65 15.96 -16.34
N LYS A 264 -3.82 16.44 -16.77
CA LYS A 264 -4.03 17.84 -17.13
C LYS A 264 -3.82 18.75 -15.92
N THR A 265 -4.43 18.43 -14.77
CA THR A 265 -4.28 19.19 -13.52
C THR A 265 -2.84 19.27 -13.06
N VAL A 266 -2.10 18.14 -13.13
CA VAL A 266 -0.66 18.10 -12.81
C VAL A 266 0.13 19.04 -13.73
N LYS A 267 -0.10 18.96 -15.05
CA LYS A 267 0.62 19.76 -16.04
C LYS A 267 0.32 21.25 -15.94
N GLU A 268 -0.95 21.63 -15.79
CA GLU A 268 -1.38 23.05 -15.71
C GLU A 268 -0.83 23.75 -14.48
N ASN A 269 -0.50 23.00 -13.43
CA ASN A 269 0.10 23.53 -12.21
C ASN A 269 1.63 23.45 -12.18
N ASN A 270 2.32 23.19 -13.31
CA ASN A 270 3.78 23.02 -13.36
C ASN A 270 4.30 21.93 -12.40
N ALA A 271 3.54 20.85 -12.21
CA ALA A 271 3.96 19.67 -11.48
C ALA A 271 4.34 18.55 -12.44
N THR A 272 5.04 17.53 -11.94
CA THR A 272 5.47 16.37 -12.73
C THR A 272 5.24 15.07 -11.98
N ILE A 273 5.09 13.97 -12.70
CA ILE A 273 5.05 12.64 -12.09
C ILE A 273 6.47 12.25 -11.68
N GLY A 274 6.69 12.13 -10.38
CA GLY A 274 7.96 11.76 -9.77
C GLY A 274 8.18 10.25 -9.83
N SER A 275 7.22 9.49 -9.32
CA SER A 275 7.21 8.03 -9.34
C SER A 275 5.80 7.48 -9.36
N VAL A 276 5.67 6.27 -9.90
CA VAL A 276 4.46 5.45 -9.83
C VAL A 276 4.85 4.13 -9.21
N ARG A 277 4.22 3.76 -8.10
CA ARG A 277 4.54 2.57 -7.31
C ARG A 277 3.25 1.87 -6.94
N TRP A 278 3.24 0.55 -7.07
CA TRP A 278 2.11 -0.25 -6.63
C TRP A 278 2.33 -0.65 -5.16
N GLU A 279 1.36 -0.30 -4.30
CA GLU A 279 1.33 -0.46 -2.84
C GLU A 279 0.10 -1.25 -2.37
N ASP A 280 0.27 -2.54 -2.10
CA ASP A 280 -0.76 -3.53 -1.78
C ASP A 280 -1.90 -3.53 -2.79
N THR A 281 -2.96 -2.84 -2.41
CA THR A 281 -4.22 -2.71 -3.13
C THR A 281 -4.39 -1.33 -3.76
N VAL A 282 -3.38 -0.47 -3.73
CA VAL A 282 -3.43 0.89 -4.26
C VAL A 282 -2.18 1.21 -5.08
N LEU A 283 -2.31 2.05 -6.10
CA LEU A 283 -1.20 2.63 -6.83
C LEU A 283 -0.87 3.98 -6.20
N ARG A 284 0.31 4.12 -5.59
CA ARG A 284 0.82 5.40 -5.12
C ARG A 284 1.56 6.12 -6.26
N ILE A 285 1.11 7.32 -6.56
CA ILE A 285 1.68 8.20 -7.57
C ILE A 285 2.22 9.43 -6.86
N HIS A 286 3.53 9.65 -6.92
CA HIS A 286 4.13 10.87 -6.41
C HIS A 286 4.05 11.96 -7.46
N VAL A 287 3.30 13.01 -7.16
CA VAL A 287 3.26 14.24 -7.95
C VAL A 287 4.26 15.21 -7.34
N LYS A 288 5.38 15.46 -8.03
CA LYS A 288 6.38 16.45 -7.62
C LYS A 288 5.83 17.85 -7.79
N VAL A 289 5.89 18.62 -6.72
CA VAL A 289 5.32 19.96 -6.61
C VAL A 289 6.33 20.95 -6.06
N ASN A 290 6.05 22.22 -6.27
CA ASN A 290 6.75 23.33 -5.66
C ASN A 290 5.89 23.90 -4.52
N MET A 291 6.53 24.56 -3.55
CA MET A 291 5.84 25.27 -2.48
C MET A 291 4.77 26.25 -2.97
N ASN A 292 5.02 26.90 -4.10
CA ASN A 292 4.15 27.95 -4.62
C ASN A 292 2.88 27.40 -5.31
N ASN A 293 2.85 26.11 -5.66
CA ASN A 293 1.77 25.52 -6.46
C ASN A 293 1.07 24.31 -5.81
N TYR A 294 1.62 23.67 -4.78
CA TYR A 294 1.03 22.47 -4.20
C TYR A 294 -0.41 22.68 -3.71
N LYS A 295 -0.70 23.84 -3.08
CA LYS A 295 -2.06 24.17 -2.60
C LYS A 295 -3.08 24.18 -3.73
N ARG A 296 -2.72 24.72 -4.91
CA ARG A 296 -3.62 24.76 -6.07
C ARG A 296 -3.98 23.36 -6.57
N ILE A 297 -3.03 22.43 -6.53
CA ILE A 297 -3.27 21.02 -6.91
C ILE A 297 -4.19 20.34 -5.89
N ILE A 298 -3.94 20.53 -4.60
CA ILE A 298 -4.78 19.98 -3.53
C ILE A 298 -6.20 20.55 -3.59
N ASP A 299 -6.35 21.85 -3.82
CA ASP A 299 -7.66 22.49 -3.96
C ASP A 299 -8.40 21.95 -5.19
N ALA A 300 -7.71 21.74 -6.31
CA ALA A 300 -8.30 21.09 -7.49
C ALA A 300 -8.77 19.64 -7.20
N PHE A 301 -8.01 18.88 -6.40
CA PHE A 301 -8.42 17.54 -5.95
C PHE A 301 -9.67 17.62 -5.04
N LYS A 302 -9.73 18.56 -4.10
CA LYS A 302 -10.90 18.79 -3.26
C LYS A 302 -12.14 19.17 -4.07
N GLU A 303 -12.01 20.10 -5.02
CA GLU A 303 -13.09 20.52 -5.91
C GLU A 303 -13.61 19.36 -6.78
N ARG A 304 -12.75 18.41 -7.13
CA ARG A 304 -13.13 17.18 -7.84
C ARG A 304 -13.89 16.17 -6.97
N GLY A 305 -13.93 16.40 -5.65
CA GLY A 305 -14.54 15.52 -4.66
C GLY A 305 -13.59 14.45 -4.12
N TRP A 306 -12.28 14.58 -4.32
CA TRP A 306 -11.30 13.64 -3.78
C TRP A 306 -11.01 13.94 -2.30
N GLU A 307 -10.80 12.89 -1.53
CA GLU A 307 -10.36 13.02 -0.15
C GLU A 307 -8.88 13.41 -0.14
N THR A 308 -8.54 14.47 0.60
CA THR A 308 -7.19 15.01 0.66
C THR A 308 -6.76 15.24 2.09
N SER A 309 -5.49 14.99 2.37
CA SER A 309 -4.83 15.27 3.64
C SER A 309 -3.55 16.04 3.35
N VAL A 310 -3.29 17.13 4.06
CA VAL A 310 -2.08 17.94 3.85
C VAL A 310 -1.49 18.33 5.19
N ILE A 311 -0.16 18.37 5.24
CA ILE A 311 0.56 18.99 6.35
C ILE A 311 0.18 20.46 6.38
N ASP A 312 -0.15 20.98 7.57
CA ASP A 312 -0.47 22.38 7.72
C ASP A 312 0.75 23.26 7.39
N SER A 313 0.50 24.53 7.05
CA SER A 313 1.57 25.39 6.55
C SER A 313 2.62 25.75 7.61
N GLU A 314 2.27 25.68 8.90
CA GLU A 314 3.20 25.99 10.00
C GLU A 314 4.15 24.82 10.24
N SER A 315 3.62 23.59 10.31
CA SER A 315 4.40 22.35 10.40
C SER A 315 5.26 22.11 9.16
N LEU A 316 4.76 22.45 7.97
CA LEU A 316 5.54 22.36 6.73
C LEU A 316 6.70 23.34 6.74
N ASN A 317 6.48 24.58 7.21
CA ASN A 317 7.56 25.54 7.36
C ASN A 317 8.59 25.06 8.39
N ALA A 318 8.16 24.48 9.51
CA ALA A 318 9.04 23.91 10.53
C ALA A 318 9.90 22.75 9.99
N LEU A 319 9.32 21.82 9.22
CA LEU A 319 10.03 20.71 8.56
C LEU A 319 11.12 21.20 7.58
N LEU A 320 10.93 22.37 6.97
CA LEU A 320 11.90 22.98 6.06
C LEU A 320 12.87 23.91 6.77
N GLU A 321 12.50 24.34 7.97
CA GLU A 321 13.28 25.15 8.88
C GLU A 321 14.08 24.33 9.89
N GLU A 322 13.98 22.99 9.89
CA GLU A 322 14.81 22.03 10.64
C GLU A 322 16.28 22.10 10.13
N ARG A 323 16.89 23.27 10.32
CA ARG A 323 18.27 23.67 10.02
C ARG A 323 19.22 23.28 11.14
N HIS A 324 18.72 22.68 12.22
CA HIS A 324 19.52 22.36 13.40
C HIS A 324 20.51 21.23 13.12
N GLY A 325 20.10 20.13 12.48
CA GLY A 325 21.01 19.03 12.11
C GLY A 325 22.03 19.42 11.05
N THR A 326 21.62 20.14 9.99
CA THR A 326 22.56 20.63 8.96
C THR A 326 23.58 21.62 9.55
N ARG A 327 23.16 22.46 10.50
CA ARG A 327 24.06 23.42 11.16
C ARG A 327 25.06 22.72 12.06
N GLU A 328 24.61 21.77 12.88
CA GLU A 328 25.45 20.98 13.78
C GLU A 328 26.47 20.13 13.00
N ILE A 329 26.06 19.48 11.91
CA ILE A 329 26.98 18.73 11.03
C ILE A 329 28.00 19.67 10.38
N ASN A 330 27.58 20.85 9.90
CA ASN A 330 28.51 21.84 9.32
C ASN A 330 29.50 22.39 10.36
N GLU A 331 29.05 22.67 11.58
CA GLU A 331 29.90 23.10 12.69
C GLU A 331 30.88 21.99 13.09
N THR A 332 30.44 20.73 13.12
CA THR A 332 31.30 19.54 13.36
C THR A 332 32.36 19.41 12.26
N LEU A 333 31.97 19.45 10.98
CA LEU A 333 32.88 19.32 9.83
C LEU A 333 33.94 20.43 9.82
N THR A 334 33.52 21.69 10.00
CA THR A 334 34.44 22.84 10.02
C THR A 334 35.43 22.74 11.17
N THR A 335 34.96 22.26 12.32
CA THR A 335 35.81 22.07 13.50
C THR A 335 36.77 20.90 13.29
N LEU A 336 36.34 19.77 12.72
CA LEU A 336 37.24 18.66 12.38
C LEU A 336 38.32 19.08 11.37
N GLU A 337 37.96 19.84 10.31
CA GLU A 337 38.93 20.36 9.33
C GLU A 337 40.06 21.17 9.99
N LYS A 338 39.73 21.99 10.99
CA LYS A 338 40.70 22.77 11.78
C LYS A 338 41.69 21.86 12.53
N TYR A 339 41.27 20.68 12.97
CA TYR A 339 42.08 19.80 13.81
C TYR A 339 42.76 18.63 13.08
N LEU A 340 42.41 18.33 11.82
CA LEU A 340 43.09 17.31 10.99
C LEU A 340 44.63 17.37 11.00
N PRO A 341 45.29 18.56 11.00
CA PRO A 341 46.75 18.64 11.01
C PRO A 341 47.41 18.07 12.27
N TYR A 342 46.69 17.99 13.40
CA TYR A 342 47.21 17.52 14.69
C TYR A 342 47.12 15.99 14.88
N LEU A 343 46.50 15.30 13.91
CA LEU A 343 46.35 13.85 13.87
C LEU A 343 47.52 13.20 13.13
N THR A 344 47.85 11.96 13.49
CA THR A 344 48.79 11.12 12.72
C THR A 344 48.20 10.79 11.34
N PRO A 345 49.01 10.37 10.34
CA PRO A 345 48.49 10.12 8.98
C PRO A 345 47.35 9.10 8.91
N ASP A 346 47.37 8.09 9.79
CA ASP A 346 46.37 7.05 9.90
C ASP A 346 45.11 7.47 10.66
N GLU A 347 45.25 8.24 11.75
CA GLU A 347 44.13 8.92 12.44
C GLU A 347 43.44 9.93 11.51
N ARG A 348 44.23 10.74 10.81
CA ARG A 348 43.75 11.76 9.87
C ARG A 348 42.90 11.15 8.78
N LYS A 349 43.36 10.05 8.17
CA LYS A 349 42.60 9.37 7.13
C LYS A 349 41.27 8.84 7.64
N ALA A 350 41.24 8.25 8.84
CA ALA A 350 40.00 7.76 9.43
C ALA A 350 38.99 8.90 9.68
N VAL A 351 39.46 10.06 10.15
CA VAL A 351 38.61 11.26 10.33
C VAL A 351 38.17 11.85 8.99
N GLU A 352 39.03 11.86 7.97
CA GLU A 352 38.66 12.29 6.61
C GLU A 352 37.56 11.40 5.99
N ASP A 353 37.65 10.08 6.19
CA ASP A 353 36.63 9.12 5.74
C ASP A 353 35.29 9.38 6.46
N TYR A 354 35.29 9.59 7.79
CA TYR A 354 34.09 10.01 8.56
C TYR A 354 33.50 11.33 8.05
N MET A 355 34.34 12.32 7.76
CA MET A 355 33.90 13.61 7.24
C MET A 355 33.31 13.50 5.83
N ALA A 356 33.77 12.55 5.01
CA ALA A 356 33.18 12.28 3.69
C ALA A 356 31.75 11.75 3.83
N ASP A 357 31.52 10.83 4.78
CA ASP A 357 30.18 10.28 5.07
C ASP A 357 29.20 11.35 5.57
N LEU A 358 29.66 12.27 6.42
CA LEU A 358 28.85 13.43 6.85
C LEU A 358 28.54 14.40 5.71
N LYS A 359 29.50 14.66 4.81
CA LYS A 359 29.30 15.52 3.63
C LYS A 359 28.28 14.92 2.66
N GLU A 360 28.29 13.60 2.49
CA GLU A 360 27.29 12.89 1.70
C GLU A 360 25.89 13.00 2.34
N THR A 361 25.80 12.90 3.67
CA THR A 361 24.53 13.09 4.41
C THR A 361 23.96 14.50 4.20
N LEU A 362 24.80 15.54 4.27
CA LEU A 362 24.41 16.92 3.94
C LEU A 362 23.95 17.10 2.50
N HIS A 363 24.57 16.37 1.56
CA HIS A 363 24.16 16.42 0.16
C HIS A 363 22.76 15.82 -0.03
N GLN A 364 22.48 14.70 0.64
CA GLN A 364 21.18 14.04 0.62
C GLN A 364 20.09 14.91 1.28
N ASP A 365 20.39 15.59 2.40
CA ASP A 365 19.51 16.57 3.04
C ASP A 365 19.18 17.76 2.12
N ARG A 366 20.16 18.25 1.37
CA ARG A 366 19.96 19.35 0.42
C ARG A 366 19.06 18.95 -0.76
N ASP A 367 19.07 17.68 -1.15
CA ASP A 367 18.19 17.12 -2.17
C ASP A 367 16.76 16.89 -1.65
N GLN A 368 16.51 17.08 -0.34
CA GLN A 368 15.17 17.04 0.26
C GLN A 368 14.27 18.22 -0.10
N LYS A 369 14.73 19.14 -0.95
CA LYS A 369 13.93 20.29 -1.47
C LYS A 369 12.90 19.91 -2.52
N ASN A 370 12.81 18.64 -2.90
CA ASN A 370 11.77 18.13 -3.78
C ASN A 370 10.56 17.72 -2.95
N LEU A 371 9.44 18.43 -3.08
CA LEU A 371 8.20 18.13 -2.37
C LEU A 371 7.30 17.31 -3.29
N CYS A 372 6.47 16.45 -2.72
CA CYS A 372 5.46 15.73 -3.49
C CYS A 372 4.14 15.53 -2.75
N ILE A 373 3.10 15.32 -3.53
CA ILE A 373 1.79 14.86 -3.07
C ILE A 373 1.67 13.39 -3.47
N ALA A 374 1.35 12.52 -2.51
CA ALA A 374 1.03 11.12 -2.78
C ALA A 374 -0.42 10.99 -3.24
N VAL A 375 -0.63 10.56 -4.48
CA VAL A 375 -1.97 10.30 -5.02
C VAL A 375 -2.18 8.79 -5.06
N PHE A 376 -3.21 8.31 -4.37
CA PHE A 376 -3.54 6.90 -4.27
C PHE A 376 -4.66 6.55 -5.23
N ALA A 377 -4.44 5.59 -6.12
CA ALA A 377 -5.49 5.03 -6.97
C ALA A 377 -5.82 3.61 -6.51
N THR A 378 -7.10 3.28 -6.32
CA THR A 378 -7.49 1.94 -5.87
C THR A 378 -7.25 0.91 -6.97
N SER A 379 -6.63 -0.22 -6.63
CA SER A 379 -6.51 -1.37 -7.52
C SER A 379 -7.89 -1.93 -7.85
N PRO A 380 -8.14 -2.36 -9.10
CA PRO A 380 -9.38 -3.04 -9.44
C PRO A 380 -9.61 -4.30 -8.59
N GLU A 381 -8.54 -4.96 -8.12
CA GLU A 381 -8.62 -6.17 -7.28
C GLU A 381 -9.11 -5.86 -5.85
N ALA A 382 -8.93 -4.63 -5.38
CA ALA A 382 -9.43 -4.18 -4.08
C ALA A 382 -10.95 -3.96 -4.08
N ILE A 383 -11.56 -3.87 -5.26
CA ILE A 383 -13.00 -3.79 -5.42
C ILE A 383 -13.54 -5.21 -5.27
N ILE A 384 -13.99 -5.55 -4.07
CA ILE A 384 -14.57 -6.86 -3.76
C ILE A 384 -16.10 -6.74 -3.75
N PRO A 385 -16.78 -6.94 -4.90
CA PRO A 385 -18.24 -6.86 -4.97
C PRO A 385 -18.90 -8.01 -4.20
N ASP A 386 -19.90 -7.69 -3.38
CA ASP A 386 -20.72 -8.67 -2.66
C ASP A 386 -21.96 -9.07 -3.48
N TYR A 387 -21.73 -9.83 -4.56
CA TYR A 387 -22.81 -10.35 -5.40
C TYR A 387 -23.74 -11.28 -4.62
N GLY A 388 -23.20 -12.05 -3.66
CA GLY A 388 -23.98 -12.99 -2.86
C GLY A 388 -24.90 -12.29 -1.87
N GLY A 389 -24.41 -11.30 -1.13
CA GLY A 389 -25.23 -10.49 -0.22
C GLY A 389 -26.32 -9.71 -0.96
N TYR A 390 -26.01 -9.14 -2.13
CA TYR A 390 -27.02 -8.47 -2.94
C TYR A 390 -28.07 -9.45 -3.51
N SER A 391 -27.62 -10.62 -3.98
CA SER A 391 -28.51 -11.69 -4.43
C SER A 391 -29.43 -12.18 -3.31
N ASP A 392 -28.90 -12.44 -2.11
CA ASP A 392 -29.65 -12.85 -0.93
C ASP A 392 -30.73 -11.82 -0.56
N PHE A 393 -30.36 -10.54 -0.51
CA PHE A 393 -31.28 -9.45 -0.24
C PHE A 393 -32.47 -9.47 -1.20
N LEU A 394 -32.23 -9.46 -2.51
CA LEU A 394 -33.29 -9.48 -3.53
C LEU A 394 -34.08 -10.80 -3.52
N ALA A 395 -33.41 -11.93 -3.27
CA ALA A 395 -34.03 -13.25 -3.24
C ALA A 395 -35.08 -13.36 -2.13
N LYS A 396 -34.85 -12.76 -0.97
CA LYS A 396 -35.83 -12.69 0.13
C LYS A 396 -37.12 -11.99 -0.29
N PHE A 397 -37.02 -10.84 -0.97
CA PHE A 397 -38.21 -10.13 -1.49
C PHE A 397 -38.93 -10.93 -2.58
N ALA A 398 -38.16 -11.53 -3.51
CA ALA A 398 -38.71 -12.35 -4.57
C ALA A 398 -39.45 -13.59 -4.02
N LEU A 399 -38.90 -14.26 -3.01
CA LEU A 399 -39.53 -15.40 -2.35
C LEU A 399 -40.86 -15.00 -1.70
N VAL A 400 -40.92 -13.87 -1.01
CA VAL A 400 -42.18 -13.36 -0.44
C VAL A 400 -43.24 -13.17 -1.53
N ALA A 401 -42.89 -12.51 -2.64
CA ALA A 401 -43.81 -12.30 -3.76
C ALA A 401 -44.31 -13.64 -4.36
N VAL A 402 -43.40 -14.60 -4.52
CA VAL A 402 -43.71 -15.94 -5.07
C VAL A 402 -44.61 -16.75 -4.15
N PHE A 403 -44.36 -16.75 -2.83
CA PHE A 403 -45.20 -17.46 -1.86
C PHE A 403 -46.60 -16.85 -1.75
N VAL A 404 -46.72 -15.53 -1.79
CA VAL A 404 -48.01 -14.84 -1.88
C VAL A 404 -48.74 -15.24 -3.17
N GLY A 405 -48.03 -15.30 -4.30
CA GLY A 405 -48.56 -15.78 -5.59
C GLY A 405 -49.10 -17.21 -5.53
N LEU A 406 -48.35 -18.13 -4.94
CA LEU A 406 -48.75 -19.53 -4.75
C LEU A 406 -49.97 -19.67 -3.84
N ALA A 407 -50.05 -18.89 -2.75
CA ALA A 407 -51.19 -18.89 -1.84
C ALA A 407 -52.47 -18.36 -2.50
N LEU A 408 -52.35 -17.26 -3.25
CA LEU A 408 -53.47 -16.66 -3.98
C LEU A 408 -53.92 -17.53 -5.16
N GLY A 409 -53.00 -18.23 -5.82
CA GLY A 409 -53.29 -19.20 -6.88
C GLY A 409 -54.12 -20.40 -6.40
N ARG A 410 -53.92 -20.85 -5.14
CA ARG A 410 -54.67 -21.96 -4.54
C ARG A 410 -56.09 -21.58 -4.10
N ARG A 411 -56.32 -20.36 -3.59
CA ARG A 411 -57.66 -19.94 -3.10
C ARG A 411 -58.74 -19.94 -4.18
N ARG A 412 -58.43 -19.54 -5.42
CA ARG A 412 -59.40 -19.56 -6.54
C ARG A 412 -59.73 -20.96 -7.08
N GLY A 413 -59.00 -22.00 -6.69
CA GLY A 413 -59.28 -23.38 -7.10
C GLY A 413 -60.32 -24.10 -6.23
N ASN A 414 -60.64 -23.56 -5.05
CA ASN A 414 -61.57 -24.17 -4.10
C ASN A 414 -62.97 -23.54 -4.09
N GLU A 415 -63.20 -22.45 -4.83
CA GLU A 415 -64.50 -21.76 -4.90
C GLU A 415 -65.34 -22.16 -6.12
N THR A 416 -64.89 -23.13 -6.93
CA THR A 416 -65.65 -23.68 -8.05
C THR A 416 -65.67 -25.21 -8.03
N ARG A 417 -66.24 -25.77 -6.97
CA ARG A 417 -66.78 -27.14 -7.00
C ARG A 417 -68.25 -27.13 -6.62
#